data_AF-A0A8S3X2F7-F1
#
_entry.id   AF-A0A8S3X2F7-F1
#
_cell.length_a   1.000
_cell.length_b   1.000
_cell.length_c   1.000
_cell.angle_alpha   90.00
_cell.angle_beta   90.00
_cell.angle_gamma   90.00
#
_symmetry.space_group_name_H-M   'P 1'
#
loop_
_entity.id
_entity.type
_entity.pdbx_description
1 polymer ?
#
loop_
_entity_poly.entity_id
_entity_poly.type
_entity_poly.pdbx_seq_one_letter_code
_entity_poly.pdbx_strand_id
1 'polypeptide(L)'
;MSPSKQKRSTWSEDSLAAAVRAVRNGMSTYKASAQYGIPRRTLRNHVKNGKITKRLGRQTIFTSDQEKDFVKRVIKFSQLGIPLTPKMIRIQAFAFLSEI
;
A
#
# COMPACT_ATOMS: atom_id res chain seq x y z
N MET A 1 -11.15 -28.86 8.62
CA MET A 1 -11.68 -27.50 8.38
C MET A 1 -10.55 -26.57 8.00
N SER A 2 -10.49 -26.13 6.74
CA SER A 2 -9.51 -25.13 6.30
C SER A 2 -9.88 -23.76 6.86
N PRO A 3 -8.92 -22.93 7.34
CA PRO A 3 -9.26 -21.60 7.81
C PRO A 3 -9.75 -20.77 6.63
N SER A 4 -10.97 -20.23 6.73
CA SER A 4 -11.51 -19.32 5.72
C SER A 4 -10.59 -18.09 5.63
N LYS A 5 -10.17 -17.72 4.42
CA LYS A 5 -9.43 -16.47 4.18
C LYS A 5 -10.32 -15.30 4.60
N GLN A 6 -10.22 -14.85 5.85
CA GLN A 6 -10.87 -13.62 6.28
C GLN A 6 -10.38 -12.48 5.38
N LYS A 7 -11.32 -11.81 4.69
CA LYS A 7 -11.01 -10.62 3.88
C LYS A 7 -10.40 -9.58 4.82
N ARG A 8 -9.12 -9.29 4.62
CA ARG A 8 -8.40 -8.26 5.39
C ARG A 8 -8.83 -6.89 4.87
N SER A 9 -9.03 -5.95 5.81
CA SER A 9 -9.35 -4.55 5.50
C SER A 9 -10.64 -4.38 4.68
N THR A 10 -11.78 -4.70 5.29
CA THR A 10 -13.11 -4.51 4.69
C THR A 10 -13.56 -3.04 4.62
N TRP A 11 -12.86 -2.13 5.31
CA TRP A 11 -13.18 -0.70 5.37
C TRP A 11 -12.58 0.09 4.19
N SER A 12 -13.22 1.19 3.78
CA SER A 12 -12.76 2.09 2.70
C SER A 12 -11.87 3.21 3.23
N GLU A 13 -11.05 3.84 2.37
CA GLU A 13 -10.26 5.01 2.75
C GLU A 13 -11.13 6.17 3.23
N ASP A 14 -12.31 6.36 2.63
CA ASP A 14 -13.27 7.39 3.05
C ASP A 14 -13.80 7.15 4.45
N SER A 15 -14.13 5.89 4.78
CA SER A 15 -14.57 5.51 6.12
C SER A 15 -13.47 5.73 7.15
N LEU A 16 -12.21 5.49 6.77
CA LEU A 16 -11.04 5.77 7.61
C LEU A 16 -10.85 7.28 7.79
N ALA A 17 -10.97 8.07 6.73
CA ALA A 17 -10.86 9.52 6.78
C ALA A 17 -11.94 10.13 7.69
N ALA A 18 -13.18 9.65 7.59
CA ALA A 18 -14.28 10.06 8.45
C ALA A 18 -14.06 9.66 9.91
N ALA A 19 -13.63 8.42 10.16
CA ALA A 19 -13.34 7.93 11.51
C ALA A 19 -12.20 8.70 12.18
N VAL A 20 -11.11 8.98 11.45
CA VAL A 20 -9.97 9.76 11.97
C VAL A 20 -10.39 11.19 12.28
N ARG A 21 -11.20 11.83 11.42
CA ARG A 21 -11.75 13.17 11.68
C ARG A 21 -12.64 13.17 12.93
N ALA A 22 -13.55 12.19 13.06
CA ALA A 22 -14.41 12.08 14.23
C ALA A 22 -13.59 11.95 15.53
N VAL A 23 -12.52 11.14 15.52
CA VAL A 23 -11.64 10.99 16.69
C VAL A 23 -10.89 12.28 17.01
N ARG A 24 -10.40 13.00 15.99
CA ARG A 24 -9.74 14.31 16.17
C ARG A 24 -10.69 15.38 16.74
N ASN A 25 -11.98 15.30 16.39
CA ASN A 25 -13.02 16.18 16.91
C ASN A 25 -13.49 15.80 18.34
N GLY A 26 -12.84 14.84 19.00
CA GLY A 26 -13.12 14.46 20.39
C GLY A 26 -13.89 13.14 20.57
N MET A 27 -14.23 12.42 19.49
CA MET A 27 -14.88 11.11 19.61
C MET A 27 -13.90 10.04 20.13
N SER A 28 -14.37 9.13 20.99
CA SER A 28 -13.53 8.02 21.45
C SER A 28 -13.21 7.04 20.31
N THR A 29 -12.00 6.48 20.32
CA THR A 29 -11.58 5.46 19.34
C THR A 29 -12.47 4.23 19.34
N TYR A 30 -13.13 3.91 20.46
CA TYR A 30 -14.09 2.82 20.55
C TYR A 30 -15.37 3.14 19.78
N LYS A 31 -15.95 4.32 20.02
CA LYS A 31 -17.19 4.74 19.37
C LYS A 31 -17.00 4.88 17.85
N ALA A 32 -15.89 5.47 17.43
CA ALA A 32 -15.54 5.58 16.01
C ALA A 32 -15.28 4.19 15.37
N SER A 33 -14.68 3.25 16.09
CA SER A 33 -14.47 1.88 15.59
C SER A 33 -15.80 1.18 15.27
N ALA A 34 -16.78 1.27 16.17
CA ALA A 34 -18.11 0.69 15.98
C ALA A 34 -18.89 1.38 14.87
N GLN A 35 -18.86 2.72 14.81
CA GLN A 35 -19.63 3.50 13.84
C GLN A 35 -19.13 3.34 12.40
N TYR A 36 -17.81 3.28 12.19
CA TYR A 36 -17.21 3.21 10.86
C TYR A 36 -16.75 1.81 10.46
N GLY A 37 -16.93 0.80 11.31
CA GLY A 37 -16.55 -0.59 11.01
C GLY A 37 -15.05 -0.85 10.91
N ILE A 38 -14.22 0.00 11.52
CA ILE A 38 -12.75 -0.07 11.45
C ILE A 38 -12.22 -0.67 12.75
N PRO A 39 -11.41 -1.73 12.72
CA PRO A 39 -10.84 -2.31 13.94
C PRO A 39 -10.09 -1.28 14.78
N ARG A 40 -10.34 -1.26 16.09
CA ARG A 40 -9.82 -0.25 17.01
C ARG A 40 -8.31 -0.05 16.96
N ARG A 41 -7.53 -1.14 16.84
CA ARG A 41 -6.06 -1.06 16.72
C ARG A 41 -5.65 -0.37 15.42
N THR A 42 -6.32 -0.69 14.31
CA THR A 42 -6.10 -0.06 13.01
C THR A 42 -6.40 1.43 13.08
N LEU A 43 -7.58 1.81 13.59
CA LEU A 43 -7.97 3.21 13.71
C LEU A 43 -6.97 4.00 14.57
N ARG A 44 -6.56 3.45 15.73
CA ARG A 44 -5.56 4.09 16.60
C ARG A 44 -4.23 4.32 15.88
N ASN A 45 -3.76 3.35 15.10
CA ASN A 45 -2.51 3.48 14.34
C ASN A 45 -2.60 4.60 13.29
N HIS A 46 -3.73 4.70 12.57
CA HIS A 46 -3.95 5.76 11.58
C HIS A 46 -4.09 7.14 12.22
N VAL A 47 -4.76 7.24 13.38
CA VAL A 47 -4.84 8.49 14.16
C VAL A 47 -3.44 8.95 14.60
N LYS A 48 -2.60 8.03 15.10
CA LYS A 48 -1.22 8.33 15.53
C LYS A 48 -0.29 8.71 14.37
N ASN A 49 -0.34 7.95 13.27
CA ASN A 49 0.56 8.13 12.13
C ASN A 49 0.09 9.20 11.15
N GLY A 50 -1.17 9.64 11.24
CA GLY A 50 -1.79 10.64 10.36
C GLY A 50 -2.06 10.18 8.92
N LYS A 51 -1.64 8.97 8.54
CA LYS A 51 -1.84 8.42 7.19
C LYS A 51 -3.25 7.87 7.03
N ILE A 52 -3.96 8.31 6.00
CA ILE A 52 -5.32 7.85 5.65
C ILE A 52 -5.26 6.77 4.56
N THR A 53 -4.10 6.57 3.94
CA THR A 53 -3.93 5.61 2.84
C THR A 53 -4.04 4.16 3.33
N LYS A 54 -4.86 3.39 2.62
CA LYS A 54 -5.05 1.96 2.82
C LYS A 54 -4.06 1.22 1.95
N ARG A 55 -2.85 1.02 2.47
CA ARG A 55 -1.83 0.21 1.81
C ARG A 55 -1.74 -1.16 2.46
N LEU A 56 -2.02 -2.22 1.69
CA LEU A 56 -1.73 -3.59 2.09
C LEU A 56 -0.31 -3.97 1.64
N GLY A 57 0.43 -4.67 2.50
CA GLY A 57 1.78 -5.14 2.21
C GLY A 57 2.91 -4.18 2.63
N ARG A 58 4.14 -4.54 2.25
CA ARG A 58 5.35 -3.76 2.55
C ARG A 58 5.41 -2.49 1.70
N GLN A 59 6.18 -1.51 2.17
CA GLN A 59 6.49 -0.33 1.37
C GLN A 59 7.34 -0.72 0.16
N THR A 60 7.07 -0.12 -0.98
CA THR A 60 7.86 -0.24 -2.21
C THR A 60 9.17 0.51 -2.00
N ILE A 61 10.23 -0.02 -2.57
CA ILE A 61 11.54 0.63 -2.56
C ILE A 61 11.55 1.76 -3.60
N PHE A 62 10.92 1.52 -4.76
CA PHE A 62 10.80 2.53 -5.80
C PHE A 62 9.75 3.57 -5.43
N THR A 63 10.03 4.82 -5.76
CA THR A 63 9.01 5.85 -5.86
C THR A 63 8.10 5.57 -7.06
N SER A 64 6.92 6.20 -7.10
CA SER A 64 5.99 6.04 -8.23
C SER A 64 6.63 6.41 -9.57
N ASP A 65 7.48 7.43 -9.60
CA ASP A 65 8.08 7.89 -10.85
C ASP A 65 9.26 7.02 -11.27
N GLN A 66 10.08 6.57 -10.30
CA GLN A 66 11.09 5.54 -10.53
C GLN A 66 10.48 4.24 -11.08
N GLU A 67 9.33 3.81 -10.54
CA GLU A 67 8.64 2.63 -11.02
C GLU A 67 8.15 2.79 -12.47
N LYS A 68 7.60 3.95 -12.82
CA LYS A 68 7.21 4.25 -14.21
C LYS A 68 8.41 4.19 -15.16
N ASP A 69 9.53 4.78 -14.79
CA ASP A 69 10.72 4.80 -15.64
C ASP A 69 11.36 3.43 -15.77
N PHE A 70 11.37 2.64 -14.69
CA PHE A 70 11.79 1.25 -14.74
C PHE A 70 10.89 0.40 -15.66
N VAL A 71 9.57 0.59 -15.59
CA VAL A 71 8.61 -0.12 -16.45
C VAL A 71 8.85 0.23 -17.93
N LYS A 72 9.11 1.50 -18.27
CA LYS A 72 9.46 1.89 -19.66
C LYS A 72 10.70 1.14 -20.16
N ARG A 73 11.74 1.00 -19.31
CA ARG A 73 12.96 0.25 -19.64
C ARG A 73 12.64 -1.24 -19.90
N VAL A 74 11.84 -1.86 -19.04
CA VAL A 74 11.42 -3.26 -19.19
C VAL A 74 10.62 -3.47 -20.48
N ILE A 75 9.71 -2.56 -20.82
CA ILE A 75 8.95 -2.61 -22.08
C ILE A 75 9.89 -2.50 -23.29
N LYS A 76 10.88 -1.60 -23.24
CA LYS A 76 11.89 -1.47 -24.30
C LYS A 76 12.69 -2.76 -24.49
N PHE A 77 13.07 -3.44 -23.41
CA PHE A 77 13.73 -4.74 -23.50
C PHE A 77 12.87 -5.81 -24.18
N SER A 78 11.55 -5.82 -23.92
CA SER A 78 10.61 -6.69 -24.63
C SER A 78 10.61 -6.44 -26.13
N GLN A 79 10.60 -5.17 -26.55
CA GLN A 79 10.58 -4.78 -27.96
C GLN A 79 11.87 -5.17 -28.69
N LEU A 80 12.99 -5.21 -27.96
CA LEU A 80 14.30 -5.61 -28.49
C LEU A 80 14.50 -7.13 -28.51
N GLY A 81 13.51 -7.92 -28.12
CA GLY A 81 13.61 -9.40 -28.08
C GLY A 81 14.45 -9.93 -26.94
N ILE A 82 14.72 -9.11 -25.91
CA ILE A 82 15.45 -9.54 -24.72
C ILE A 82 14.52 -10.37 -23.82
N PRO A 83 14.94 -11.55 -23.34
CA PRO A 83 14.08 -12.40 -22.51
C PRO A 83 13.82 -11.76 -21.13
N LEU A 84 12.55 -11.41 -20.89
CA LEU A 84 12.07 -10.87 -19.62
C LEU A 84 11.86 -11.98 -18.59
N THR A 85 12.95 -12.51 -18.05
CA THR A 85 12.90 -13.46 -16.93
C THR A 85 12.82 -12.75 -15.59
N PRO A 86 12.22 -13.35 -14.55
CA PRO A 86 12.21 -12.77 -13.20
C PRO A 86 13.61 -12.44 -12.67
N LYS A 87 14.61 -13.28 -13.00
CA LYS A 87 16.01 -13.05 -12.61
C LYS A 87 16.56 -11.80 -13.30
N MET A 88 16.34 -11.66 -14.60
CA MET A 88 16.77 -10.49 -15.37
C MET A 88 16.11 -9.20 -14.85
N ILE A 89 14.79 -9.22 -14.61
CA ILE A 89 14.08 -8.05 -14.07
C ILE A 89 14.66 -7.62 -12.72
N ARG A 90 14.99 -8.55 -11.83
CA ARG A 90 15.60 -8.22 -10.52
C ARG A 90 17.00 -7.61 -10.66
N ILE A 91 17.82 -8.13 -11.57
CA ILE A 91 19.16 -7.57 -11.86
C ILE A 91 19.01 -6.15 -12.41
N GLN A 92 18.09 -5.96 -13.35
CA GLN A 92 17.82 -4.64 -13.93
C GLN A 92 17.26 -3.66 -12.91
N ALA A 93 16.41 -4.11 -11.98
CA ALA A 93 15.89 -3.28 -10.90
C ALA A 93 17.02 -2.81 -9.96
N PHE A 94 17.97 -3.69 -9.64
CA PHE A 94 19.15 -3.33 -8.86
C PHE A 94 20.07 -2.35 -9.60
N ALA A 95 20.34 -2.60 -10.88
CA ALA A 95 21.15 -1.72 -11.72
C ALA A 95 20.50 -0.33 -11.85
N PHE A 96 19.19 -0.28 -12.10
CA PHE A 96 18.42 0.97 -12.18
C PHE A 96 18.53 1.81 -10.92
N LEU A 97 18.49 1.21 -9.72
CA LEU A 97 18.68 1.95 -8.47
C LEU A 97 20.12 2.42 -8.24
N SER A 98 21.10 1.76 -8.86
CA SER A 98 22.51 2.13 -8.73
C SER A 98 22.89 3.27 -9.68
N GLU A 99 22.06 3.55 -10.67
CA GLU A 99 22.25 4.61 -11.68
C GLU A 99 21.60 5.95 -11.29
N ILE A 100 20.77 5.97 -10.23
CA ILE A 100 20.06 7.15 -9.70
C ILE A 100 20.79 7.69 -8.48
#